data_AF-A0A916D9I8-F1
#
_entry.id   AF-A0A916D9I8-F1
#
_cell.length_a   1.000
_cell.length_b   1.000
_cell.length_c   1.000
_cell.angle_alpha   90.00
_cell.angle_beta   90.00
_cell.angle_gamma   90.00
#
_symmetry.space_group_name_H-M   'P 1'
#
loop_
_entity.id
_entity.type
_entity.pdbx_description
1 polymer ?
#
loop_
_entity_poly.entity_id
_entity_poly.type
_entity_poly.pdbx_seq_one_letter_code
_entity_poly.pdbx_strand_id
1 'polypeptide(L)'
;MLQQADGGTCSKKVKVLNQPVITKASEIPRTMGDEAGTLKGVVSGTNMDKATFKMGVTKVKVEGNDVVNLLKPTAHNGASANAPMGMVIAPSQTKVLVLG
;
A
#
# COMPACT_ATOMS: atom_id res chain seq x y z
N MET A 1 -8.07 -1.89 9.93
CA MET A 1 -7.89 -1.97 8.47
C MET A 1 -6.99 -0.82 8.04
N LEU A 2 -6.21 -0.95 6.96
CA LEU A 2 -5.60 0.23 6.34
C LEU A 2 -6.74 1.01 5.69
N GLN A 3 -7.34 1.95 6.44
CA GLN A 3 -8.60 2.61 6.06
C GLN A 3 -8.51 3.37 4.73
N GLN A 4 -7.29 3.72 4.33
CA GLN A 4 -7.01 4.44 3.09
C GLN A 4 -6.95 3.51 1.87
N ALA A 5 -6.91 2.18 2.03
CA ALA A 5 -6.88 1.27 0.89
C ALA A 5 -8.22 1.26 0.14
N ASP A 6 -8.17 1.21 -1.18
CA ASP A 6 -9.35 0.99 -1.99
C ASP A 6 -9.88 -0.44 -1.78
N GLY A 7 -11.08 -0.55 -1.21
CA GLY A 7 -11.77 -1.83 -1.05
C GLY A 7 -12.00 -2.57 -2.38
N GLY A 8 -12.02 -1.84 -3.49
CA GLY A 8 -12.04 -2.33 -4.88
C GLY A 8 -10.86 -3.26 -5.21
N THR A 9 -9.67 -2.97 -4.67
CA THR A 9 -8.41 -3.68 -4.96
C THR A 9 -7.92 -4.58 -3.82
N CYS A 10 -8.65 -4.62 -2.71
CA CYS A 10 -8.42 -5.56 -1.61
C CYS A 10 -8.95 -6.96 -1.94
N SER A 11 -8.52 -7.97 -1.15
CA SER A 11 -9.03 -9.34 -1.23
C SER A 11 -10.56 -9.39 -1.15
N LYS A 12 -11.19 -10.18 -2.03
CA LYS A 12 -12.65 -10.32 -2.10
C LYS A 12 -13.18 -11.51 -1.33
N LYS A 13 -12.34 -12.53 -1.13
CA LYS A 13 -12.70 -13.82 -0.54
C LYS A 13 -12.14 -13.97 0.87
N VAL A 14 -10.91 -13.53 1.10
CA VAL A 14 -10.21 -13.76 2.37
C VAL A 14 -10.31 -12.52 3.25
N LYS A 15 -10.72 -12.75 4.50
CA LYS A 15 -10.81 -11.71 5.52
C LYS A 15 -10.00 -12.12 6.75
N VAL A 16 -9.39 -11.13 7.39
CA VAL A 16 -8.78 -11.24 8.72
C VAL A 16 -9.51 -10.28 9.64
N LEU A 17 -10.05 -10.78 10.75
CA LEU A 17 -10.93 -10.00 11.65
C LEU A 17 -12.13 -9.36 10.92
N ASN A 18 -12.73 -10.10 9.98
CA ASN A 18 -13.82 -9.63 9.11
C ASN A 18 -13.45 -8.41 8.23
N GLN A 19 -12.17 -8.12 8.05
CA GLN A 19 -11.67 -7.07 7.17
C GLN A 19 -10.94 -7.69 5.96
N PRO A 20 -11.11 -7.15 4.74
CA PRO A 20 -10.37 -7.58 3.57
C PRO A 20 -8.85 -7.56 3.79
N VAL A 21 -8.15 -8.56 3.25
CA VAL A 21 -6.68 -8.62 3.31
C VAL A 21 -6.07 -7.68 2.26
N ILE A 22 -5.05 -6.93 2.68
CA ILE A 22 -4.22 -6.10 1.80
C ILE A 22 -3.14 -6.99 1.16
N THR A 23 -3.05 -6.94 -0.16
CA THR A 23 -2.04 -7.68 -0.92
C THR A 23 -1.26 -6.72 -1.81
N LYS A 24 -0.24 -7.23 -2.52
CA LYS A 24 0.51 -6.44 -3.51
C LYS A 24 -0.37 -5.86 -4.62
N ALA A 25 -1.53 -6.45 -4.90
CA ALA A 25 -2.49 -5.95 -5.88
C ALA A 25 -3.35 -4.77 -5.36
N SER A 26 -3.33 -4.50 -4.06
CA SER A 26 -4.11 -3.43 -3.45
C SER A 26 -3.47 -2.06 -3.68
N GLU A 27 -4.29 -1.02 -3.68
CA GLU A 27 -3.83 0.37 -3.84
C GLU A 27 -4.48 1.30 -2.81
N ILE A 28 -3.80 2.41 -2.53
CA ILE A 28 -4.34 3.55 -1.79
C ILE A 28 -4.62 4.62 -2.85
N PRO A 29 -5.88 5.05 -3.06
CA PRO A 29 -6.25 5.86 -4.22
C PRO A 29 -5.70 7.28 -4.19
N ARG A 30 -5.19 7.74 -3.03
CA ARG A 30 -4.65 9.09 -2.86
C ARG A 30 -3.54 9.11 -1.81
N THR A 31 -2.37 9.63 -2.16
CA THR A 31 -1.30 9.95 -1.21
C THR A 31 -1.54 11.31 -0.53
N MET A 32 -0.92 11.51 0.63
CA MET A 32 -0.90 12.77 1.39
C MET A 32 0.55 13.05 1.80
N GLY A 33 0.95 14.31 1.89
CA GLY A 33 2.30 14.73 2.32
C GLY A 33 3.21 15.26 1.19
N ASP A 34 2.79 15.13 -0.07
CA ASP A 34 3.41 15.78 -1.22
C ASP A 34 2.51 16.96 -1.68
N GLU A 35 2.07 17.83 -0.77
CA GLU A 35 1.28 19.00 -1.14
C GLU A 35 2.13 20.04 -1.90
N ALA A 36 1.49 20.78 -2.80
CA ALA A 36 2.18 21.62 -3.77
C ALA A 36 2.97 22.78 -3.13
N GLY A 37 4.31 22.68 -3.15
CA GLY A 37 5.27 23.79 -3.09
C GLY A 37 6.12 23.82 -4.35
N THR A 38 5.85 24.79 -5.23
CA THR A 38 6.52 25.26 -6.48
C THR A 38 7.08 24.27 -7.52
N LEU A 39 7.29 22.97 -7.23
CA LEU A 39 8.00 22.03 -8.14
C LEU A 39 7.32 20.67 -8.37
N LYS A 40 6.11 20.42 -7.82
CA LYS A 40 5.45 19.10 -7.86
C LYS A 40 6.37 17.98 -7.30
N GLY A 41 5.98 16.71 -7.44
CA GLY A 41 6.93 15.61 -7.24
C GLY A 41 8.04 15.66 -8.29
N VAL A 42 9.29 15.86 -7.87
CA VAL A 42 10.44 16.05 -8.80
C VAL A 42 10.66 14.83 -9.69
N VAL A 43 10.28 13.63 -9.22
CA VAL A 43 10.40 12.36 -9.97
C VAL A 43 9.08 11.97 -10.63
N SER A 44 7.93 12.14 -9.96
CA SER A 44 6.63 11.71 -10.47
C SER A 44 5.97 12.71 -11.44
N GLY A 45 6.27 14.00 -11.31
CA GLY A 45 5.53 15.08 -11.98
C GLY A 45 4.07 15.24 -11.52
N THR A 46 3.63 14.45 -10.54
CA THR A 46 2.26 14.41 -9.98
C THR A 46 2.29 14.48 -8.46
N ASN A 47 1.20 14.98 -7.88
CA ASN A 47 1.01 15.10 -6.44
C ASN A 47 -0.37 14.48 -6.11
N MET A 48 -0.48 13.80 -4.96
CA MET A 48 -1.72 13.14 -4.51
C MET A 48 -2.25 12.05 -5.45
N ASP A 49 -1.40 11.46 -6.28
CA ASP A 49 -1.76 10.26 -7.08
C ASP A 49 -1.69 9.01 -6.18
N LYS A 50 -2.04 7.84 -6.69
CA LYS A 50 -2.17 6.62 -5.90
C LYS A 50 -0.85 6.15 -5.28
N ALA A 51 -0.97 5.43 -4.17
CA ALA A 51 0.10 4.63 -3.59
C ALA A 51 -0.09 3.15 -3.90
N THR A 52 1.01 2.46 -4.24
CA THR A 52 1.01 1.01 -4.53
C THR A 52 2.06 0.28 -3.69
N PHE A 53 1.83 -1.01 -3.41
CA PHE A 53 2.80 -1.83 -2.68
C PHE A 53 3.79 -2.48 -3.63
N LYS A 54 5.09 -2.26 -3.42
CA LYS A 54 6.13 -2.83 -4.31
C LYS A 54 6.54 -4.24 -3.94
N MET A 55 6.32 -4.63 -2.69
CA MET A 55 6.67 -5.95 -2.16
C MET A 55 5.64 -6.42 -1.15
N GLY A 56 5.47 -7.74 -1.03
CA GLY A 56 4.73 -8.40 0.04
C GLY A 56 5.56 -9.47 0.73
N VAL A 57 4.90 -10.37 1.45
CA VAL A 57 5.46 -11.58 2.04
C VAL A 57 5.33 -12.70 1.01
N THR A 58 6.43 -13.07 0.35
CA THR A 58 6.42 -14.01 -0.78
C THR A 58 5.98 -15.43 -0.40
N LYS A 59 6.15 -15.80 0.87
CA LYS A 59 5.74 -17.10 1.42
C LYS A 59 4.23 -17.19 1.73
N VAL A 60 3.52 -16.04 1.80
CA VAL A 60 2.12 -15.99 2.20
C VAL A 60 1.31 -15.28 1.13
N LYS A 61 0.49 -16.06 0.42
CA LYS A 61 -0.34 -15.56 -0.69
C LYS A 61 -1.82 -15.60 -0.33
N VAL A 62 -2.52 -14.53 -0.69
CA VAL A 62 -3.98 -14.45 -0.67
C VAL A 62 -4.45 -14.14 -2.08
N GLU A 63 -5.31 -15.01 -2.62
CA GLU A 63 -5.82 -14.90 -3.99
C GLU A 63 -4.69 -14.79 -5.02
N GLY A 64 -3.61 -15.54 -4.81
CA GLY A 64 -2.42 -15.55 -5.68
C GLY A 64 -1.44 -14.40 -5.46
N ASN A 65 -1.82 -13.38 -4.69
CA ASN A 65 -1.01 -12.18 -4.45
C ASN A 65 -0.29 -12.24 -3.09
N ASP A 66 0.94 -11.74 -3.04
CA ASP A 66 1.70 -11.65 -1.79
C ASP A 66 1.00 -10.72 -0.80
N VAL A 67 0.85 -11.16 0.45
CA VAL A 67 0.25 -10.35 1.52
C VAL A 67 1.19 -9.23 1.93
N VAL A 68 0.66 -8.04 2.18
CA VAL A 68 1.45 -6.89 2.66
C VAL A 68 1.39 -6.83 4.19
N ASN A 69 2.55 -6.73 4.83
CA ASN A 69 2.68 -6.51 6.26
C ASN A 69 3.51 -5.24 6.56
N LEU A 70 3.79 -5.01 7.84
CA LEU A 70 4.58 -3.87 8.32
C LEU A 70 5.96 -3.82 7.64
N LEU A 71 6.45 -2.61 7.40
CA LEU A 71 7.74 -2.27 6.77
C LEU A 71 7.88 -2.63 5.29
N LYS A 72 6.82 -3.12 4.64
CA LYS A 72 6.88 -3.35 3.20
C LYS A 72 6.90 -2.01 2.43
N PRO A 73 7.72 -1.91 1.36
CA PRO A 73 7.88 -0.68 0.59
C PRO A 73 6.61 -0.30 -0.17
N THR A 74 6.32 1.00 -0.19
CA THR A 74 5.24 1.63 -0.94
C THR A 74 5.79 2.66 -1.91
N ALA A 75 5.18 2.72 -3.10
CA ALA A 75 5.46 3.72 -4.11
C ALA A 75 4.33 4.75 -4.09
N HIS A 76 4.69 6.02 -3.95
CA HIS A 76 3.76 7.14 -3.84
C HIS A 76 3.79 7.97 -5.13
N ASN A 77 2.63 8.46 -5.56
CA ASN A 77 2.42 9.25 -6.77
C ASN A 77 2.60 8.49 -8.10
N GLY A 78 1.92 7.35 -8.22
CA GLY A 78 1.76 6.68 -9.52
C GLY A 78 2.98 5.85 -9.97
N ALA A 79 3.14 5.72 -11.29
CA ALA A 79 4.11 4.80 -11.90
C ALA A 79 5.58 5.25 -11.68
N SER A 80 5.83 6.55 -11.80
CA SER A 80 7.13 7.19 -11.52
C SER A 80 7.17 7.63 -10.06
N ALA A 81 7.21 6.66 -9.15
CA ALA A 81 7.07 6.93 -7.73
C ALA A 81 8.12 7.93 -7.20
N ASN A 82 7.71 8.79 -6.26
CA ASN A 82 8.63 9.70 -5.60
C ASN A 82 9.73 8.96 -4.82
N ALA A 83 10.88 9.61 -4.71
CA ALA A 83 12.00 9.19 -3.88
C ALA A 83 12.16 10.13 -2.68
N PRO A 84 12.53 9.62 -1.49
CA PRO A 84 12.77 8.21 -1.17
C PRO A 84 11.47 7.37 -1.15
N MET A 85 11.61 6.07 -1.35
CA MET A 85 10.49 5.12 -1.28
C MET A 85 9.81 5.14 0.09
N GLY A 86 8.48 5.09 0.10
CA GLY A 86 7.70 4.99 1.32
C GLY A 86 7.69 3.57 1.90
N MET A 87 7.14 3.42 3.11
CA MET A 87 6.97 2.13 3.77
C MET A 87 5.63 2.06 4.51
N VAL A 88 5.11 0.85 4.70
CA VAL A 88 3.99 0.61 5.63
C VAL A 88 4.51 0.73 7.06
N ILE A 89 4.36 1.90 7.68
CA ILE A 89 4.87 2.18 9.03
C ILE A 89 3.85 1.95 10.15
N ALA A 90 2.57 1.83 9.80
CA ALA A 90 1.49 1.52 10.74
C ALA A 90 0.81 0.20 10.32
N PRO A 91 0.66 -0.77 11.24
CA PRO A 91 -0.02 -2.00 10.91
C PRO A 91 -1.53 -1.75 10.75
N SER A 92 -2.17 -2.48 9.84
CA SER A 92 -3.61 -2.37 9.62
C SER A 92 -4.44 -2.91 10.80
N GLN A 93 -3.84 -3.77 11.62
CA GLN A 93 -4.32 -4.32 12.89
C GLN A 93 -3.16 -5.05 13.58
N THR A 94 -3.28 -5.36 14.87
CA THR A 94 -2.20 -5.94 15.68
C THR A 94 -2.49 -7.33 16.27
N LYS A 95 -3.68 -7.91 16.04
CA LYS A 95 -4.09 -9.20 16.62
C LYS A 95 -3.54 -10.41 15.85
N VAL A 96 -3.41 -10.30 14.53
CA VAL A 96 -2.93 -11.39 13.65
C VAL A 96 -1.73 -10.89 12.86
N LEU A 97 -0.55 -11.44 13.09
CA LEU A 97 0.65 -11.01 12.37
C LEU A 97 1.00 -12.01 11.27
N VAL A 98 1.17 -11.50 10.04
CA VAL A 98 1.74 -12.26 8.94
C VAL A 98 3.25 -12.06 8.96
N LEU A 99 4.00 -13.14 9.15
CA LEU A 99 5.46 -13.14 9.25
C LEU A 99 6.07 -13.79 8.00
N GLY A 100 7.24 -13.28 7.58
CA GLY A 100 8.00 -13.84 6.47
C GLY A 100 8.78 -12.85 5.62
#